data_AF-A0A0Q8AUY1-F1
#
_entry.id   AF-A0A0Q8AUY1-F1
#
_cell.length_a   1.000
_cell.length_b   1.000
_cell.length_c   1.000
_cell.angle_alpha   90.00
_cell.angle_beta   90.00
_cell.angle_gamma   90.00
#
_symmetry.space_group_name_H-M   'P 1'
#
loop_
_entity.id
_entity.type
_entity.pdbx_description
1 polymer ?
#
loop_
_entity_poly.entity_id
_entity_poly.type
_entity_poly.pdbx_seq_one_letter_code
_entity_poly.pdbx_strand_id
1 'polypeptide(L)'
;MGTDSVATLAWAPIEPDAAASAQSYLESLGFVRIETPEGVYLAQKGDDGWADAEGYGVTYLFTDTDVRWAAYKDEVGYVKAPDEAG
;
A
#
# COMPACT_ATOMS: atom_id res chain seq x y z
N MET A 1 -7.42 11.30 -26.33
CA MET A 1 -7.97 10.31 -25.39
C MET A 1 -7.09 10.38 -24.16
N GLY A 2 -7.59 10.99 -23.08
CA GLY A 2 -6.89 10.93 -21.80
C GLY A 2 -7.20 9.56 -21.23
N THR A 3 -6.19 8.71 -21.09
CA THR A 3 -6.33 7.52 -20.26
C THR A 3 -6.47 8.05 -18.84
N ASP A 4 -7.71 8.11 -18.35
CA ASP A 4 -8.00 8.34 -16.94
C ASP A 4 -7.53 7.07 -16.23
N SER A 5 -6.24 6.99 -15.95
CA SER A 5 -5.69 5.98 -15.06
C SER A 5 -6.15 6.40 -13.68
N VAL A 6 -7.33 5.94 -13.27
CA VAL A 6 -7.78 6.08 -11.90
C VAL A 6 -6.80 5.29 -11.04
N ALA A 7 -5.76 5.97 -10.55
CA ALA A 7 -4.98 5.47 -9.43
C ALA A 7 -5.98 5.45 -8.28
N THR A 8 -6.54 4.27 -8.03
CA THR A 8 -7.40 4.09 -6.87
C THR A 8 -6.44 4.14 -5.68
N LEU A 9 -6.33 5.31 -5.07
CA LEU A 9 -5.55 5.52 -3.86
C LEU A 9 -6.55 5.48 -2.71
N ALA A 10 -6.34 4.56 -1.77
CA ALA A 10 -7.21 4.45 -0.61
C ALA A 10 -6.44 4.73 0.67
N TRP A 11 -7.06 5.48 1.57
CA TRP A 11 -6.55 5.82 2.88
C TRP A 11 -7.65 5.56 3.91
N ALA A 12 -7.31 4.96 5.04
CA ALA A 12 -8.21 4.80 6.16
C ALA A 12 -7.46 4.85 7.50
N PRO A 13 -8.03 5.48 8.55
CA PRO A 13 -7.51 5.33 9.90
C PRO A 13 -7.67 3.87 10.33
N ILE A 14 -6.66 3.33 11.02
CA ILE A 14 -6.67 1.93 11.46
C ILE A 14 -6.11 1.82 12.88
N GLU A 15 -6.80 1.06 13.72
CA GLU A 15 -6.31 0.75 15.07
C GLU A 15 -5.23 -0.35 15.00
N PRO A 16 -4.27 -0.37 15.94
CA PRO A 16 -3.12 -1.28 15.89
C PRO A 16 -3.51 -2.77 15.85
N ASP A 17 -4.54 -3.19 16.59
CA ASP A 17 -5.04 -4.57 16.55
C ASP A 17 -5.66 -4.94 15.20
N ALA A 18 -6.36 -3.99 14.56
CA ALA A 18 -6.91 -4.18 13.23
C ALA A 18 -5.81 -4.20 12.16
N ALA A 19 -4.77 -3.38 12.31
CA ALA A 19 -3.60 -3.37 11.44
C ALA A 19 -2.84 -4.70 11.50
N ALA A 20 -2.59 -5.24 12.70
CA ALA A 20 -1.92 -6.53 12.86
C ALA A 20 -2.72 -7.68 12.22
N SER A 21 -4.05 -7.66 12.38
CA SER A 21 -4.95 -8.64 11.77
C SER A 21 -4.95 -8.54 10.24
N ALA A 22 -4.99 -7.32 9.69
CA ALA A 22 -4.94 -7.07 8.25
C ALA A 22 -3.58 -7.47 7.65
N GLN A 23 -2.48 -7.16 8.34
CA GLN A 23 -1.14 -7.55 7.92
C GLN A 23 -1.02 -9.08 7.81
N SER A 24 -1.43 -9.79 8.86
CA SER A 24 -1.42 -11.27 8.89
C SER A 24 -2.25 -11.88 7.76
N TYR A 25 -3.41 -11.29 7.47
CA TYR A 25 -4.28 -11.76 6.38
C TYR A 25 -3.63 -11.55 5.01
N LEU A 26 -3.04 -10.38 4.77
CA LEU A 26 -2.34 -10.08 3.52
C LEU A 26 -1.10 -10.96 3.32
N GLU A 27 -0.32 -11.20 4.38
CA GLU A 27 0.80 -12.16 4.34
C GLU A 27 0.32 -13.57 3.97
N SER A 28 -0.84 -14.01 4.49
CA SER A 28 -1.46 -15.28 4.09
C SER A 28 -1.90 -15.31 2.62
N LEU A 29 -2.15 -14.16 1.99
CA LEU A 29 -2.46 -14.04 0.57
C LEU A 29 -1.20 -13.97 -0.32
N GLY A 30 0.00 -14.08 0.28
CA GLY A 30 1.27 -14.06 -0.42
C GLY A 30 1.86 -12.65 -0.62
N PHE A 31 1.37 -11.64 0.12
CA PHE A 31 2.02 -10.33 0.15
C PHE A 31 3.36 -10.43 0.86
N VAL A 32 4.34 -9.69 0.36
CA VAL A 32 5.68 -9.59 0.93
C VAL A 32 5.71 -8.42 1.90
N ARG A 33 6.05 -8.72 3.16
CA ARG A 33 6.26 -7.73 4.22
C ARG A 33 7.62 -7.07 4.06
N ILE A 34 7.63 -5.73 4.04
CA ILE A 34 8.84 -4.91 3.98
C ILE A 34 8.74 -3.87 5.10
N GLU A 35 9.60 -4.00 6.10
CA GLU A 35 9.63 -3.10 7.24
C GLU A 35 10.57 -1.94 6.96
N THR A 36 10.08 -0.73 7.17
CA THR A 36 10.82 0.51 6.93
C THR A 36 10.62 1.47 8.10
N PRO A 37 11.45 2.53 8.22
CA PRO A 37 11.25 3.56 9.24
C PRO A 37 9.91 4.30 9.14
N GLU A 38 9.28 4.30 7.95
CA GLU A 38 8.01 4.97 7.68
C GLU A 38 6.79 4.10 8.03
N GLY A 39 6.99 2.79 8.18
CA GLY A 39 5.92 1.83 8.44
C GLY A 39 6.17 0.47 7.79
N VAL A 40 5.12 -0.35 7.76
CA VAL A 40 5.14 -1.70 7.21
C VAL A 40 4.47 -1.70 5.85
N TYR A 41 5.24 -1.98 4.81
CA TYR A 41 4.71 -2.23 3.49
C TYR A 41 4.32 -3.70 3.34
N LEU A 42 3.17 -3.94 2.75
CA LEU A 42 2.75 -5.24 2.25
C LEU A 42 2.49 -5.11 0.77
N ALA A 43 3.38 -5.69 -0.03
CA ALA A 43 3.36 -5.60 -1.48
C ALA A 43 3.17 -6.98 -2.11
N GLN A 44 2.22 -7.09 -3.03
CA GLN A 44 2.04 -8.31 -3.80
C GLN A 44 3.03 -8.32 -4.98
N LYS A 45 3.65 -9.47 -5.26
CA LYS A 45 4.39 -9.64 -6.51
C LYS A 45 3.41 -9.70 -7.68
N GLY A 46 3.59 -8.84 -8.67
CA GLY A 46 2.79 -8.83 -9.88
C GLY A 46 3.51 -9.53 -11.03
N ASP A 47 2.74 -10.07 -11.97
CA ASP A 47 3.24 -10.47 -13.29
C ASP A 47 3.40 -9.24 -14.21
N ASP A 48 4.19 -9.41 -15.28
CA ASP A 48 4.50 -8.38 -16.27
C ASP A 48 3.23 -7.64 -16.74
N GLY A 49 3.19 -6.32 -16.52
CA GLY A 49 2.05 -5.43 -16.83
C GLY A 49 1.16 -5.03 -15.66
N TRP A 50 1.31 -5.66 -14.48
CA TRP A 50 0.61 -5.32 -13.23
C TRP A 50 1.55 -5.11 -12.05
N ALA A 51 2.84 -4.93 -12.32
CA ALA A 51 3.90 -4.74 -11.34
C ALA A 51 4.77 -3.53 -11.71
N ASP A 52 5.28 -2.83 -10.71
CA ASP A 52 6.20 -1.71 -10.87
C ASP A 52 7.61 -2.18 -11.29
N ALA A 53 8.56 -1.25 -11.45
CA ALA A 53 9.94 -1.53 -11.85
C ALA A 53 10.66 -2.53 -10.92
N GLU A 54 10.23 -2.63 -9.66
CA GLU A 54 10.72 -3.59 -8.67
C GLU A 54 9.99 -4.95 -8.70
N GLY A 55 8.98 -5.13 -9.55
CA GLY A 55 8.16 -6.33 -9.65
C GLY A 55 7.02 -6.41 -8.62
N TYR A 56 6.69 -5.30 -7.97
CA TYR A 56 5.61 -5.21 -6.98
C TYR A 56 4.39 -4.49 -7.57
N GLY A 57 3.24 -5.13 -7.50
CA GLY A 57 1.96 -4.52 -7.86
C GLY A 57 1.31 -3.87 -6.65
N VAL A 58 0.08 -4.30 -6.40
CA VAL A 58 -0.77 -3.81 -5.31
C VAL A 58 -0.02 -3.74 -3.99
N THR A 59 0.00 -2.56 -3.38
CA THR A 59 0.78 -2.30 -2.16
C THR A 59 -0.05 -1.58 -1.11
N TYR A 60 0.05 -2.08 0.13
CA TYR A 60 -0.45 -1.43 1.33
C TYR A 60 0.73 -0.89 2.15
N LEU A 61 0.59 0.30 2.72
CA LEU A 61 1.50 0.85 3.72
C LEU A 61 0.71 1.04 5.03
N PHE A 62 1.10 0.31 6.07
CA PHE A 62 0.57 0.46 7.41
C PHE A 62 1.52 1.33 8.23
N THR A 63 1.01 2.44 8.73
CA THR A 63 1.70 3.32 9.70
C THR A 63 1.12 3.10 11.10
N ASP A 64 1.59 3.86 12.09
CA ASP A 64 1.03 3.83 13.45
C ASP A 64 -0.44 4.26 13.53
N THR A 65 -0.92 5.06 12.57
CA THR A 65 -2.25 5.71 12.63
C THR A 65 -3.18 5.36 11.48
N ASP A 66 -2.63 4.98 10.33
CA ASP A 66 -3.39 4.81 9.11
C ASP A 66 -2.80 3.74 8.19
N VAL A 67 -3.68 3.20 7.34
CA VAL A 67 -3.32 2.36 6.22
C VAL A 67 -3.51 3.12 4.92
N ARG A 68 -2.52 3.02 4.05
CA ARG A 68 -2.49 3.58 2.71
C ARG A 68 -2.44 2.44 1.70
N TRP A 69 -3.10 2.61 0.57
CA TRP A 69 -3.15 1.61 -0.48
C TRP A 69 -2.98 2.25 -1.85
N ALA A 70 -2.19 1.61 -2.69
CA ALA A 70 -1.98 2.00 -4.07
C ALA A 70 -1.89 0.77 -4.98
N ALA A 71 -2.24 0.97 -6.26
CA ALA A 71 -2.15 -0.05 -7.29
C ALA A 71 -0.70 -0.46 -7.59
N TYR A 72 0.25 0.45 -7.37
CA TYR A 72 1.68 0.22 -7.54
C TYR A 72 2.49 0.69 -6.34
N LYS A 73 3.62 0.03 -6.07
CA LYS A 73 4.49 0.36 -4.95
C LYS A 73 5.12 1.75 -5.09
N ASP A 74 5.48 2.20 -6.28
CA ASP A 74 6.01 3.57 -6.47
C ASP A 74 4.94 4.63 -6.17
N GLU A 75 3.65 4.26 -6.26
CA GLU A 75 2.55 5.19 -6.04
C GLU A 75 2.14 5.37 -4.58
N VAL A 76 2.45 4.38 -3.72
CA VAL A 76 1.99 4.39 -2.32
C VAL A 76 2.59 5.57 -1.52
N GLY A 77 3.78 6.03 -1.90
CA GLY A 77 4.43 7.21 -1.30
C GLY A 77 3.74 8.53 -1.61
N TYR A 78 2.90 8.59 -2.66
CA TYR A 78 2.07 9.77 -2.96
C TYR A 78 0.76 9.78 -2.18
N VAL A 79 0.35 8.67 -1.56
CA VAL A 79 -0.80 8.64 -0.66
C VAL A 79 -0.36 9.27 0.65
N LYS A 80 -0.91 10.45 0.95
CA LYS A 80 -0.68 11.16 2.22
C LYS A 80 -1.96 11.19 3.04
N ALA A 81 -1.82 11.12 4.36
CA ALA A 81 -2.94 11.41 5.25
C ALA A 81 -3.42 12.86 5.01
N PRO A 82 -4.72 13.17 5.16
CA PRO A 82 -5.25 14.51 4.95
C PRO A 82 -4.62 15.58 5.88
N ASP A 83 -4.01 15.17 6.99
CA ASP A 83 -3.28 16.05 7.93
C ASP A 83 -1.86 16.42 7.42
N GLU A 84 -1.29 15.64 6.49
CA GLU A 84 0.05 15.86 5.91
C GLU A 84 0.02 16.56 4.53
N ALA A 85 -1.17 16.98 4.09
CA ALA A 85 -1.38 17.68 2.81
C ALA A 85 -1.24 19.22 2.93
N GLY A 86 -0.72 19.72 4.06
CA GLY A 86 -0.53 21.15 4.36
C GLY A 86 0.50 21.86 3.49
#